data_AF-A0A832N0R6-F1
#
_entry.id   AF-A0A832N0R6-F1
#
_cell.length_a   1.000
_cell.length_b   1.000
_cell.length_c   1.000
_cell.angle_alpha   90.00
_cell.angle_beta   90.00
_cell.angle_gamma   90.00
#
_symmetry.space_group_name_H-M   'P 1'
#
loop_
_entity.id
_entity.type
_entity.pdbx_description
1 polymer ?
#
loop_
_entity_poly.entity_id
_entity_poly.type
_entity_poly.pdbx_seq_one_letter_code
_entity_poly.pdbx_strand_id
1 'polypeptide(L)'
;GGNCDLTVPDEKVVTKNGVTIIGYTDFPSRMATQSSTLYANNIRHMMDDLTPDKNGKIKHDMEDDVIRSATVVYKGKITFPPPPLKVQAIAAQPKKEESKELTPAEKRAQELAEFRAATKQQVGMLAAGGLLMLLIGAYAPASFMAHFIVFALACFVGFQVIWNVSHALHTPLMAVTNAISGIVILGALLQVGSGNWLVVILATISILIATINIVGGFLVTRRMLAMFQKS
;
A
#
# COMPACT_ATOMS: atom_id res chain seq x y z
N GLY A 1 -15.53 -30.55 -30.30
CA GLY A 1 -14.79 -29.67 -29.38
C GLY A 1 -15.50 -28.36 -29.05
N GLY A 2 -16.66 -28.06 -29.66
CA GLY A 2 -17.49 -26.91 -29.29
C GLY A 2 -18.61 -27.32 -28.33
N ASN A 3 -19.08 -26.39 -27.49
CA ASN A 3 -20.14 -26.61 -26.52
C ASN A 3 -21.56 -26.60 -27.14
N CYS A 4 -21.69 -26.25 -28.42
CA CYS A 4 -22.98 -26.19 -29.12
C CYS A 4 -22.95 -27.10 -30.35
N ASP A 5 -24.02 -27.89 -30.51
CA ASP A 5 -24.14 -28.91 -31.57
C ASP A 5 -24.11 -28.32 -32.99
N LEU A 6 -24.51 -27.05 -33.14
CA LEU A 6 -24.57 -26.35 -34.42
C LEU A 6 -23.34 -25.48 -34.70
N THR A 7 -22.32 -25.50 -33.83
CA THR A 7 -21.09 -24.72 -34.05
C THR A 7 -20.26 -25.34 -35.17
N VAL A 8 -20.04 -24.55 -36.22
CA VAL A 8 -19.04 -24.85 -37.26
C VAL A 8 -17.77 -24.05 -36.96
N PRO A 9 -16.60 -24.71 -36.83
CA PRO A 9 -15.33 -24.03 -36.60
C PRO A 9 -15.04 -22.98 -37.67
N ASP A 10 -14.52 -21.84 -37.24
CA ASP A 10 -14.11 -20.71 -38.09
C ASP A 10 -15.22 -19.99 -38.87
N GLU A 11 -16.48 -20.35 -38.63
CA GLU A 11 -17.62 -19.77 -39.31
C GLU A 11 -18.59 -19.05 -38.37
N LYS A 12 -19.32 -18.10 -38.96
CA LYS A 12 -20.48 -17.45 -38.34
C LYS A 12 -21.74 -18.00 -39.02
N VAL A 13 -22.47 -18.85 -38.31
CA VAL A 13 -23.68 -19.51 -38.83
C VAL A 13 -24.93 -18.80 -38.30
N VAL A 14 -25.91 -18.53 -39.16
CA VAL A 14 -27.23 -18.03 -38.73
C VAL A 14 -28.24 -19.18 -38.87
N THR A 15 -28.84 -19.56 -37.76
CA THR A 15 -29.86 -20.62 -37.73
C THR A 15 -31.17 -20.16 -38.38
N LYS A 16 -32.04 -21.11 -38.75
CA LYS A 16 -33.37 -20.84 -39.33
C LYS A 16 -34.25 -19.94 -38.47
N ASN A 17 -34.02 -19.91 -37.15
CA ASN A 17 -34.76 -19.09 -36.19
C ASN A 17 -34.11 -17.71 -35.96
N GLY A 18 -33.12 -17.31 -36.76
CA GLY A 18 -32.45 -16.01 -36.66
C GLY A 18 -31.34 -15.92 -35.61
N VAL A 19 -31.04 -17.00 -34.88
CA VAL A 19 -29.94 -17.01 -33.89
C VAL A 19 -28.60 -17.10 -34.62
N THR A 20 -27.68 -16.21 -34.28
CA THR A 20 -26.31 -16.18 -34.81
C THR A 20 -25.37 -16.95 -33.88
N ILE A 21 -24.65 -17.93 -34.42
CA ILE A 21 -23.65 -18.75 -33.72
C ILE A 21 -22.28 -18.38 -34.28
N ILE A 22 -21.33 -18.03 -33.41
CA ILE A 22 -19.96 -17.64 -33.79
C ILE A 22 -19.01 -18.75 -33.37
N GLY A 23 -18.29 -19.34 -34.34
CA GLY A 23 -17.40 -20.47 -34.14
C GLY A 23 -15.92 -20.19 -34.39
N TYR A 24 -15.49 -18.92 -34.44
CA TYR A 24 -14.08 -18.57 -34.70
C TYR A 24 -13.13 -19.22 -33.69
N THR A 25 -12.07 -19.87 -34.18
CA THR A 25 -11.08 -20.53 -33.32
C THR A 25 -9.92 -19.61 -32.93
N ASP A 26 -9.82 -18.45 -33.59
CA ASP A 26 -8.69 -17.51 -33.52
C ASP A 26 -9.03 -16.19 -32.79
N PHE A 27 -9.91 -16.23 -31.78
CA PHE A 27 -10.33 -15.02 -31.06
C PHE A 27 -9.18 -14.11 -30.58
N PRO A 28 -8.06 -14.62 -30.03
CA PRO A 28 -6.94 -13.77 -29.65
C PRO A 28 -6.36 -12.97 -30.84
N SER A 29 -6.34 -13.52 -32.05
CA SER A 29 -5.83 -12.86 -33.26
C SER A 29 -6.67 -11.65 -33.66
N ARG A 30 -7.96 -11.62 -33.30
CA ARG A 30 -8.89 -10.52 -33.58
C ARG A 30 -8.71 -9.32 -32.65
N MET A 31 -7.95 -9.48 -31.57
CA MET A 31 -7.48 -8.41 -30.68
C MET A 31 -5.94 -8.40 -30.64
N ALA A 32 -5.31 -8.42 -31.82
CA ALA A 32 -3.87 -8.62 -31.98
C ALA A 32 -3.00 -7.74 -31.06
N THR A 33 -3.32 -6.45 -30.91
CA THR A 33 -2.56 -5.53 -30.04
C THR A 33 -2.57 -6.00 -28.57
N GLN A 34 -3.74 -6.32 -28.01
CA GLN A 34 -3.84 -6.76 -26.61
C GLN A 34 -3.21 -8.13 -26.40
N SER A 35 -3.49 -9.08 -27.30
CA SER A 35 -2.91 -10.41 -27.26
C SER A 35 -1.38 -10.36 -27.32
N SER A 36 -0.82 -9.49 -28.15
CA SER A 36 0.63 -9.30 -28.27
C SER A 36 1.23 -8.72 -27.00
N THR A 37 0.61 -7.68 -26.41
CA THR A 37 1.11 -7.09 -25.16
C THR A 37 1.06 -8.07 -23.99
N LEU A 38 -0.03 -8.83 -23.84
CA LEU A 38 -0.16 -9.82 -22.76
C LEU A 38 0.83 -10.97 -22.95
N TYR A 39 0.95 -11.49 -24.18
CA TYR A 39 1.90 -12.56 -24.48
C TYR A 39 3.35 -12.10 -24.30
N ALA A 40 3.70 -10.89 -24.74
CA ALA A 40 5.01 -10.30 -24.52
C ALA A 40 5.34 -10.13 -23.04
N ASN A 41 4.38 -9.70 -22.21
CA ASN A 41 4.56 -9.64 -20.76
C ASN A 41 4.83 -11.03 -20.16
N ASN A 42 4.10 -12.06 -20.58
CA ASN A 42 4.35 -13.44 -20.12
C ASN A 42 5.76 -13.92 -20.49
N ILE A 43 6.21 -13.65 -21.73
CA ILE A 43 7.59 -13.96 -22.15
C ILE A 43 8.61 -13.19 -21.30
N ARG A 44 8.37 -11.90 -21.06
CA ARG A 44 9.25 -11.06 -20.25
C ARG A 44 9.40 -11.61 -18.82
N HIS A 45 8.29 -12.02 -18.20
CA HIS A 45 8.32 -12.67 -16.88
C HIS A 45 9.09 -14.00 -16.92
N MET A 46 8.85 -14.85 -17.92
CA MET A 46 9.62 -16.09 -18.10
C MET A 46 11.12 -15.83 -18.28
N MET A 47 11.51 -14.75 -18.95
CA MET A 47 12.91 -14.34 -19.10
C MET A 47 13.51 -13.86 -17.77
N ASP A 48 12.75 -13.14 -16.95
CA ASP A 48 13.20 -12.74 -15.60
C ASP A 48 13.49 -13.98 -14.75
N ASP A 49 12.60 -14.97 -14.75
CA ASP A 49 12.77 -16.23 -13.99
C ASP A 49 13.99 -17.04 -14.47
N LEU A 50 14.24 -17.03 -15.79
CA LEU A 50 15.42 -17.67 -16.38
C LEU A 50 16.73 -16.88 -16.18
N THR A 51 16.67 -15.61 -15.76
CA THR A 51 17.84 -14.75 -15.57
C THR A 51 17.81 -14.04 -14.20
N PRO A 52 17.81 -14.80 -13.08
CA PRO A 52 17.62 -14.23 -11.74
C PRO A 52 18.68 -13.18 -11.37
N ASP A 53 19.90 -13.34 -11.88
CA ASP A 53 21.03 -12.42 -11.63
C ASP A 53 21.01 -11.15 -12.51
N LYS A 54 19.98 -10.98 -13.37
CA LYS A 54 19.81 -9.83 -14.29
C LYS A 54 21.03 -9.54 -15.18
N ASN A 55 21.84 -10.56 -15.45
CA ASN A 55 23.11 -10.48 -16.18
C ASN A 55 22.98 -10.89 -17.65
N GLY A 56 21.75 -11.15 -18.13
CA GLY A 56 21.46 -11.62 -19.48
C GLY A 56 21.94 -13.05 -19.79
N LYS A 57 22.44 -13.80 -18.80
CA LYS A 57 22.83 -15.21 -18.95
C LYS A 57 21.71 -16.10 -18.44
N ILE A 58 21.20 -16.95 -19.33
CA ILE A 58 20.15 -17.91 -18.99
C ILE A 58 20.70 -18.96 -18.02
N LYS A 59 20.11 -19.01 -16.82
CA LYS A 59 20.32 -20.07 -15.84
C LYS A 59 19.10 -20.99 -15.87
N HIS A 60 19.21 -22.06 -16.65
CA HIS A 60 18.14 -23.05 -16.80
C HIS A 60 18.19 -24.05 -15.63
N ASP A 61 17.52 -23.71 -14.54
CA ASP A 61 17.46 -24.51 -13.31
C ASP A 61 16.32 -25.54 -13.40
N MET A 62 16.68 -26.83 -13.46
CA MET A 62 15.71 -27.94 -13.52
C MET A 62 15.16 -28.33 -12.14
N GLU A 63 15.66 -27.75 -11.06
CA GLU A 63 15.10 -27.92 -9.72
C GLU A 63 13.97 -26.92 -9.44
N ASP A 64 13.87 -25.84 -10.22
CA ASP A 64 12.73 -24.93 -10.16
C ASP A 64 11.51 -25.58 -10.82
N ASP A 65 10.43 -25.70 -10.04
CA ASP A 65 9.19 -26.36 -10.42
C ASP A 65 8.52 -25.72 -11.66
N VAL A 66 8.63 -24.40 -11.83
CA VAL A 66 8.06 -23.65 -12.97
C VAL A 66 8.88 -23.91 -14.23
N ILE A 67 10.20 -23.78 -14.14
CA ILE A 67 11.12 -24.00 -15.27
C ILE A 67 11.09 -25.46 -15.72
N ARG A 68 11.07 -26.41 -14.77
CA ARG A 68 10.98 -27.84 -15.05
C ARG A 68 9.68 -28.22 -15.73
N SER A 69 8.57 -27.60 -15.34
CA SER A 69 7.23 -27.88 -15.91
C SER A 69 7.04 -27.24 -17.29
N ALA A 70 7.59 -26.05 -17.51
CA ALA A 70 7.53 -25.37 -18.79
C ALA A 70 8.47 -25.98 -19.86
N THR A 71 9.56 -26.64 -19.45
CA THR A 71 10.58 -27.15 -20.37
C THR A 71 10.21 -28.53 -20.94
N VAL A 72 9.86 -28.56 -22.23
CA VAL A 72 9.52 -29.80 -22.97
C VAL A 72 10.77 -30.51 -23.52
N VAL A 73 11.79 -29.76 -23.91
CA VAL A 73 13.05 -30.28 -24.47
C VAL A 73 14.23 -29.53 -23.86
N TYR A 74 15.24 -30.26 -23.42
CA TYR A 74 16.50 -29.69 -22.93
C TYR A 74 17.70 -30.42 -23.51
N LYS A 75 18.60 -29.69 -24.17
CA LYS A 75 19.83 -30.22 -24.80
C LYS A 75 19.56 -31.44 -25.71
N GLY A 76 18.49 -31.38 -26.50
CA GLY A 76 18.12 -32.44 -27.45
C GLY A 76 17.43 -33.67 -26.82
N LYS A 77 17.21 -33.67 -25.50
CA LYS A 77 16.44 -34.72 -24.81
C LYS A 77 15.05 -34.21 -24.47
N ILE A 78 14.04 -35.05 -24.71
CA ILE A 78 12.66 -34.77 -24.31
C ILE A 78 12.58 -34.89 -22.79
N THR A 79 12.11 -33.84 -22.11
CA THR A 79 11.93 -33.76 -20.66
C THR A 79 10.45 -33.83 -20.25
N PHE A 80 9.55 -33.96 -21.21
CA PHE A 80 8.13 -34.21 -21.01
C PHE A 80 7.85 -35.72 -20.84
N PRO A 81 6.96 -36.14 -19.91
CA PRO A 81 6.17 -35.36 -18.97
C PRO A 81 6.97 -34.86 -17.75
N PRO A 82 6.62 -33.71 -17.14
CA PRO A 82 7.25 -33.27 -15.90
C PRO A 82 6.88 -34.20 -14.74
N PRO A 83 7.78 -34.38 -13.75
CA PRO A 83 7.43 -35.07 -12.51
C PRO A 83 6.31 -34.31 -11.80
N PRO A 84 5.50 -34.99 -10.96
CA PRO A 84 4.53 -34.30 -10.11
C PRO A 84 5.23 -33.25 -9.25
N LEU A 85 4.66 -32.05 -9.20
CA LEU A 85 5.20 -30.91 -8.46
C LEU A 85 5.44 -31.28 -7.00
N LYS A 86 6.62 -30.93 -6.47
CA LYS A 86 6.99 -31.22 -5.08
C LYS A 86 6.09 -30.46 -4.10
N VAL A 87 5.65 -29.27 -4.49
CA VAL A 87 4.61 -28.52 -3.79
C VAL A 87 3.29 -28.75 -4.53
N GLN A 88 2.45 -29.63 -3.98
CA GLN A 88 1.03 -29.62 -4.34
C GLN A 88 0.55 -28.19 -4.11
N ALA A 89 0.21 -27.49 -5.21
CA ALA A 89 -0.35 -26.16 -5.20
C ALA A 89 -1.28 -26.05 -4.00
N ILE A 90 -0.99 -25.11 -3.10
CA ILE A 90 -1.73 -24.84 -1.86
C ILE A 90 -3.20 -25.11 -2.17
N ALA A 91 -3.65 -26.30 -1.76
CA ALA A 91 -5.05 -26.66 -1.87
C ALA A 91 -5.78 -25.48 -1.25
N ALA A 92 -6.73 -24.92 -2.00
CA ALA A 92 -7.55 -23.78 -1.61
C ALA A 92 -7.61 -23.72 -0.09
N GLN A 93 -7.04 -22.65 0.51
CA GLN A 93 -7.02 -22.52 1.96
C GLN A 93 -8.38 -22.98 2.48
N PRO A 94 -8.44 -23.92 3.44
CA PRO A 94 -9.72 -24.43 3.92
C PRO A 94 -10.57 -23.21 4.21
N LYS A 95 -11.71 -23.14 3.52
CA LYS A 95 -12.65 -22.02 3.56
C LYS A 95 -12.74 -21.63 5.03
N LYS A 96 -12.20 -20.45 5.37
CA LYS A 96 -12.16 -19.93 6.74
C LYS A 96 -13.56 -20.15 7.28
N GLU A 97 -13.70 -21.00 8.31
CA GLU A 97 -14.99 -21.44 8.83
C GLU A 97 -15.89 -20.21 8.89
N GLU A 98 -16.97 -20.22 8.09
CA GLU A 98 -17.99 -19.17 8.16
C GLU A 98 -18.36 -19.04 9.63
N SER A 99 -18.10 -17.85 10.18
CA SER A 99 -18.32 -17.55 11.59
C SER A 99 -19.68 -18.08 11.98
N LYS A 100 -19.71 -19.08 12.88
CA LYS A 100 -20.95 -19.60 13.44
C LYS A 100 -21.85 -18.42 13.78
N GLU A 101 -23.02 -18.36 13.17
CA GLU A 101 -23.99 -17.32 13.50
C GLU A 101 -24.39 -17.51 14.97
N LEU A 102 -23.78 -16.69 15.83
CA LEU A 102 -24.05 -16.67 17.26
C LEU A 102 -25.56 -16.52 17.47
N THR A 103 -26.11 -17.34 18.36
CA THR A 103 -27.53 -17.26 18.68
C THR A 103 -27.88 -15.86 19.25
N PRO A 104 -29.13 -15.38 19.11
CA PRO A 104 -29.52 -14.04 19.60
C PRO A 104 -29.29 -13.79 21.11
N ALA A 105 -29.14 -14.86 21.90
CA ALA A 105 -28.77 -14.77 23.31
C ALA A 105 -27.26 -14.58 23.50
N GLU A 106 -26.43 -15.26 22.71
CA GLU A 106 -24.97 -15.11 22.73
C GLU A 106 -24.53 -13.74 22.19
N LYS A 107 -25.21 -13.21 21.16
CA LYS A 107 -24.98 -11.84 20.66
C LYS A 107 -25.26 -10.79 21.74
N ARG A 108 -26.39 -10.89 22.46
CA ARG A 108 -26.71 -9.97 23.56
C ARG A 108 -25.73 -10.07 24.73
N ALA A 109 -25.24 -11.27 25.05
CA ALA A 109 -24.23 -11.46 26.08
C ALA A 109 -22.89 -10.83 25.67
N GLN A 110 -22.51 -10.93 24.39
CA GLN A 110 -21.33 -10.27 23.84
C GLN A 110 -21.48 -8.75 23.83
N GLU A 111 -22.61 -8.20 23.37
CA GLU A 111 -22.88 -6.76 23.40
C GLU A 111 -22.81 -6.17 24.82
N LEU A 112 -23.34 -6.87 25.82
CA LEU A 112 -23.24 -6.46 27.23
C LEU A 112 -21.80 -6.53 27.76
N ALA A 113 -21.05 -7.56 27.37
CA ALA A 113 -19.64 -7.70 27.74
C ALA A 113 -18.78 -6.61 27.09
N GLU A 114 -19.01 -6.32 25.81
CA GLU A 114 -18.36 -5.25 25.05
C GLU A 114 -18.73 -3.87 25.61
N PHE A 115 -20.00 -3.63 25.94
CA PHE A 115 -20.44 -2.39 26.58
C PHE A 115 -19.78 -2.20 27.94
N ARG A 116 -19.70 -3.25 28.78
CA ARG A 116 -19.01 -3.16 30.09
C ARG A 116 -17.52 -2.92 29.93
N ALA A 117 -16.88 -3.58 28.96
CA ALA A 117 -15.47 -3.39 28.66
C ALA A 117 -15.18 -1.97 28.15
N ALA A 118 -15.97 -1.48 27.20
CA ALA A 118 -15.89 -0.12 26.67
C ALA A 118 -16.14 0.91 27.78
N THR A 119 -17.15 0.71 28.62
CA THR A 119 -17.43 1.58 29.77
C THR A 119 -16.26 1.63 30.74
N LYS A 120 -15.68 0.47 31.10
CA LYS A 120 -14.53 0.40 32.00
C LYS A 120 -13.31 1.09 31.40
N GLN A 121 -13.06 0.91 30.11
CA GLN A 121 -11.97 1.56 29.39
C GLN A 121 -12.18 3.08 29.34
N GLN A 122 -13.38 3.55 29.01
CA GLN A 122 -13.70 4.97 28.91
C GLN A 122 -13.61 5.66 30.27
N VAL A 123 -14.19 5.09 31.33
CA VAL A 123 -14.08 5.61 32.70
C VAL A 123 -12.62 5.58 33.17
N GLY A 124 -11.88 4.50 32.88
CA GLY A 124 -10.47 4.40 33.19
C GLY A 124 -9.63 5.48 32.51
N MET A 125 -9.88 5.74 31.22
CA MET A 125 -9.19 6.78 30.46
C MET A 125 -9.54 8.19 30.95
N LEU A 126 -10.80 8.45 31.29
CA LEU A 126 -11.23 9.73 31.86
C LEU A 126 -10.64 9.97 33.25
N ALA A 127 -10.63 8.95 34.11
CA ALA A 127 -10.03 9.04 35.44
C ALA A 127 -8.51 9.26 35.36
N ALA A 128 -7.82 8.52 34.49
CA ALA A 128 -6.38 8.69 34.27
C ALA A 128 -6.05 10.07 33.69
N GLY A 129 -6.79 10.52 32.66
CA GLY A 129 -6.62 11.83 32.07
C GLY A 129 -6.91 12.98 33.04
N GLY A 130 -7.97 12.86 33.85
CA GLY A 130 -8.29 13.82 34.90
C GLY A 130 -7.21 13.89 35.98
N LEU A 131 -6.70 12.74 36.44
CA LEU A 131 -5.60 12.69 37.41
C LEU A 131 -4.32 13.31 36.83
N LEU A 132 -3.98 13.01 35.57
CA LEU A 132 -2.84 13.61 34.88
C LEU A 132 -2.97 15.14 34.83
N MET A 133 -4.14 15.66 34.46
CA MET A 133 -4.40 17.10 34.41
C MET A 133 -4.29 17.77 35.78
N LEU A 134 -4.79 17.12 36.83
CA LEU A 134 -4.66 17.61 38.21
C LEU A 134 -3.19 17.67 38.65
N LEU A 135 -2.41 16.63 38.36
CA LEU A 135 -0.99 16.59 38.68
C LEU A 135 -0.22 17.67 37.92
N ILE A 136 -0.46 17.82 36.62
CA ILE A 136 0.17 18.88 35.82
C ILE A 136 -0.21 20.26 36.38
N GLY A 137 -1.49 20.51 36.67
CA GLY A 137 -1.96 21.79 37.21
C GLY A 137 -1.42 22.11 38.61
N ALA A 138 -1.10 21.09 39.42
CA ALA A 138 -0.54 21.30 40.75
C ALA A 138 0.94 21.72 40.75
N TYR A 139 1.71 21.30 39.73
CA TYR A 139 3.17 21.50 39.69
C TYR A 139 3.65 22.41 38.55
N ALA A 140 2.86 22.63 37.50
CA ALA A 140 3.29 23.37 36.33
C ALA A 140 3.02 24.89 36.41
N PRO A 141 3.91 25.74 35.87
CA PRO A 141 3.68 27.18 35.75
C PRO A 141 2.47 27.53 34.86
N ALA A 142 1.85 28.69 35.09
CA ALA A 142 0.70 29.16 34.29
C ALA A 142 1.02 29.30 32.79
N SER A 143 2.26 29.71 32.43
CA SER A 143 2.71 29.78 31.05
C SER A 143 2.78 28.41 30.38
N PHE A 144 3.18 27.38 31.12
CA PHE A 144 3.16 26.01 30.64
C PHE A 144 1.74 25.54 30.34
N MET A 145 0.77 25.84 31.23
CA MET A 145 -0.64 25.48 31.01
C MET A 145 -1.19 26.08 29.72
N ALA A 146 -0.87 27.35 29.42
CA ALA A 146 -1.28 27.99 28.18
C ALA A 146 -0.69 27.28 26.94
N HIS A 147 0.62 26.99 26.93
CA HIS A 147 1.26 26.25 25.83
C HIS A 147 0.73 24.83 25.70
N PHE A 148 0.43 24.16 26.81
CA PHE A 148 -0.10 22.81 26.83
C PHE A 148 -1.53 22.73 26.25
N ILE A 149 -2.39 23.70 26.57
CA ILE A 149 -3.73 23.80 25.96
C ILE A 149 -3.62 23.99 24.46
N VAL A 150 -2.76 24.92 24.01
CA VAL A 150 -2.51 25.14 22.57
C VAL A 150 -1.99 23.87 21.89
N PHE A 151 -1.06 23.16 22.53
CA PHE A 151 -0.55 21.89 22.04
C PHE A 151 -1.66 20.83 21.90
N ALA A 152 -2.50 20.65 22.93
CA ALA A 152 -3.59 19.67 22.90
C ALA A 152 -4.63 19.99 21.80
N LEU A 153 -5.02 21.26 21.67
CA LEU A 153 -5.93 21.69 20.61
C LEU A 153 -5.30 21.54 19.22
N ALA A 154 -4.01 21.83 19.08
CA ALA A 154 -3.29 21.63 17.83
C ALA A 154 -3.22 20.14 17.42
N CYS A 155 -3.02 19.22 18.37
CA CYS A 155 -3.10 17.78 18.11
C CYS A 155 -4.49 17.36 17.61
N PHE A 156 -5.55 17.87 18.23
CA PHE A 156 -6.93 17.58 17.81
C PHE A 156 -7.21 18.10 16.39
N VAL A 157 -6.82 19.35 16.10
CA VAL A 157 -6.94 19.94 14.75
C VAL A 157 -6.12 19.14 13.74
N GLY A 158 -4.88 18.77 14.07
CA GLY A 158 -4.01 17.97 13.21
C GLY A 158 -4.62 16.62 12.86
N PHE A 159 -5.19 15.91 13.84
CA PHE A 159 -5.92 14.66 13.60
C PHE A 159 -7.09 14.87 12.63
N GLN A 160 -7.94 15.86 12.88
CA GLN A 160 -9.13 16.13 12.06
C GLN A 160 -8.77 16.51 10.61
N VAL A 161 -7.69 17.27 10.42
CA VAL A 161 -7.24 17.70 9.09
C VAL A 161 -6.67 16.54 8.29
N ILE A 162 -5.84 15.68 8.91
CA ILE A 162 -5.20 14.55 8.22
C ILE A 162 -6.21 13.45 7.89
N TRP A 163 -7.17 13.19 8.77
CA TRP A 163 -8.17 12.13 8.59
C TRP A 163 -9.02 12.31 7.33
N ASN A 164 -9.23 13.55 6.89
CA ASN A 164 -10.09 13.90 5.76
C ASN A 164 -9.32 14.07 4.43
N VAL A 165 -8.06 13.64 4.34
CA VAL A 165 -7.28 13.70 3.09
C VAL A 165 -7.63 12.52 2.18
N SER A 166 -7.80 12.80 0.88
CA SER A 166 -8.07 11.74 -0.12
C SER A 166 -6.88 10.79 -0.27
N HIS A 167 -7.14 9.51 -0.57
CA HIS A 167 -6.08 8.51 -0.64
C HIS A 167 -4.99 8.82 -1.67
N ALA A 168 -5.34 9.48 -2.77
CA ALA A 168 -4.39 9.90 -3.79
C ALA A 168 -3.37 10.95 -3.30
N LEU A 169 -3.66 11.64 -2.20
CA LEU A 169 -2.85 12.72 -1.66
C LEU A 169 -1.98 12.31 -0.46
N HIS A 170 -1.98 11.05 -0.01
CA HIS A 170 -1.14 10.63 1.13
C HIS A 170 0.37 10.85 0.87
N THR A 171 0.85 10.54 -0.33
CA THR A 171 2.27 10.75 -0.68
C THR A 171 2.63 12.24 -0.76
N PRO A 172 1.86 13.11 -1.44
CA PRO A 172 2.03 14.56 -1.32
C PRO A 172 1.93 15.09 0.11
N LEU A 173 1.02 14.56 0.94
CA LEU A 173 0.87 14.96 2.34
C LEU A 173 2.13 14.63 3.16
N MET A 174 2.76 13.48 2.91
CA MET A 174 4.03 13.12 3.53
C MET A 174 5.15 14.11 3.15
N ALA A 175 5.19 14.55 1.89
CA ALA A 175 6.16 15.55 1.44
C ALA A 175 5.93 16.93 2.10
N VAL A 176 4.66 17.36 2.24
CA VAL A 176 4.29 18.61 2.92
C VAL A 176 4.66 18.57 4.40
N THR A 177 4.33 17.49 5.10
CA THR A 177 4.63 17.36 6.53
C THR A 177 6.13 17.36 6.80
N ASN A 178 6.92 16.76 5.90
CA ASN A 178 8.38 16.90 5.93
C ASN A 178 8.81 18.37 5.76
N ALA A 179 8.27 19.10 4.79
CA ALA A 179 8.58 20.52 4.59
C ALA A 179 8.22 21.40 5.82
N ILE A 180 7.06 21.15 6.43
CA ILE A 180 6.58 21.88 7.63
C ILE A 180 7.47 21.58 8.84
N SER A 181 8.02 20.36 8.96
CA SER A 181 8.95 20.02 10.04
C SER A 181 10.20 20.90 10.08
N GLY A 182 10.53 21.58 8.96
CA GLY A 182 11.55 22.61 8.87
C GLY A 182 11.36 23.83 9.79
N ILE A 183 10.21 23.95 10.48
CA ILE A 183 9.94 24.97 11.51
C ILE A 183 11.01 25.03 12.61
N VAL A 184 11.79 23.95 12.78
CA VAL A 184 12.99 23.91 13.65
C VAL A 184 13.99 25.05 13.37
N ILE A 185 13.95 25.65 12.18
CA ILE A 185 14.73 26.84 11.83
C ILE A 185 14.51 28.00 12.81
N LEU A 186 13.30 28.15 13.37
CA LEU A 186 13.00 29.19 14.35
C LEU A 186 13.86 29.05 15.62
N GLY A 187 14.07 27.81 16.08
CA GLY A 187 14.92 27.53 17.24
C GLY A 187 16.38 27.92 16.97
N ALA A 188 16.88 27.63 15.77
CA ALA A 188 18.23 27.99 15.37
C ALA A 188 18.43 29.50 15.21
N LEU A 189 17.45 30.21 14.64
CA LEU A 189 17.49 31.67 14.46
C LEU A 189 17.58 32.43 15.80
N LEU A 190 16.91 31.93 16.85
CA LEU A 190 17.01 32.52 18.19
C LEU A 190 18.43 32.41 18.79
N GLN A 191 19.27 31.50 18.30
CA GLN A 191 20.61 31.24 18.85
C GLN A 191 21.76 31.93 18.09
N VAL A 192 21.48 32.53 16.93
CA VAL A 192 22.50 33.20 16.09
C VAL A 192 23.20 34.35 16.81
N GLY A 193 22.51 35.03 17.72
CA GLY A 193 23.06 36.13 18.52
C GLY A 193 23.77 35.71 19.81
N SER A 194 24.02 34.42 20.02
CA SER A 194 24.64 33.95 21.27
C SER A 194 26.11 34.37 21.39
N GLY A 195 26.56 34.67 22.61
CA GLY A 195 27.96 35.05 22.89
C GLY A 195 28.95 33.88 22.82
N ASN A 196 28.48 32.65 22.61
CA ASN A 196 29.33 31.46 22.52
C ASN A 196 29.51 31.05 21.06
N TRP A 197 30.75 31.12 20.57
CA TRP A 197 31.10 30.79 19.20
C TRP A 197 30.67 29.37 18.77
N LEU A 198 30.69 28.39 19.68
CA LEU A 198 30.21 27.03 19.38
C LEU A 198 28.70 27.01 19.10
N VAL A 199 27.93 27.75 19.87
CA VAL A 199 26.46 27.84 19.70
C VAL A 199 26.14 28.53 18.37
N VAL A 200 26.87 29.58 18.00
CA VAL A 200 26.72 30.26 16.70
C VAL A 200 27.03 29.31 15.53
N ILE A 201 28.09 28.51 15.61
CA ILE A 201 28.41 27.52 14.58
C ILE A 201 27.29 26.48 14.45
N LEU A 202 26.84 25.91 15.58
CA LEU A 202 25.76 24.91 15.57
C LEU A 202 24.45 25.51 15.05
N ALA A 203 24.11 26.74 15.42
CA ALA A 203 22.95 27.45 14.91
C ALA A 203 23.04 27.66 13.38
N THR A 204 24.22 28.04 12.88
CA THR A 204 24.47 28.25 11.45
C THR A 204 24.28 26.95 10.66
N ILE A 205 24.83 25.83 11.15
CA ILE A 205 24.65 24.51 10.55
C ILE A 205 23.19 24.09 10.60
N SER A 206 22.50 24.31 11.72
CA SER A 206 21.08 23.98 11.87
C SER A 206 20.21 24.79 10.91
N ILE A 207 20.51 26.08 10.68
CA ILE A 207 19.80 26.91 9.69
C ILE A 207 20.01 26.35 8.28
N LEU A 208 21.24 25.98 7.93
CA LEU A 208 21.56 25.40 6.62
C LEU A 208 20.74 24.13 6.37
N ILE A 209 20.77 23.18 7.32
CA ILE A 209 20.06 21.89 7.19
C ILE A 209 18.54 22.11 7.15
N ALA A 210 18.00 22.96 8.02
CA ALA A 210 16.57 23.27 8.03
C ALA A 210 16.12 23.93 6.72
N THR A 211 16.94 24.81 6.15
CA THR A 211 16.66 25.45 4.86
C THR A 211 16.60 24.43 3.73
N ILE A 212 17.53 23.46 3.69
CA ILE A 212 17.50 22.36 2.71
C ILE A 212 16.20 21.56 2.84
N ASN A 213 15.77 21.24 4.07
CA ASN A 213 14.54 20.51 4.32
C ASN A 213 13.29 21.28 3.85
N ILE A 214 13.19 22.58 4.16
CA ILE A 214 12.10 23.46 3.74
C ILE A 214 12.03 23.52 2.21
N VAL A 215 13.13 23.91 1.57
CA VAL A 215 13.18 24.12 0.11
C VAL A 215 12.94 22.81 -0.63
N GLY A 216 13.62 21.73 -0.23
CA GLY A 216 13.46 20.41 -0.84
C GLY A 216 12.03 19.87 -0.69
N GLY A 217 11.46 19.97 0.52
CA GLY A 217 10.11 19.51 0.80
C GLY A 217 9.03 20.24 -0.02
N PHE A 218 9.11 21.58 -0.11
CA PHE A 218 8.15 22.36 -0.89
C PHE A 218 8.32 22.19 -2.40
N LEU A 219 9.54 22.07 -2.92
CA LEU A 219 9.79 21.81 -4.34
C LEU A 219 9.24 20.45 -4.78
N VAL A 220 9.50 19.39 -4.00
CA VAL A 220 8.99 18.05 -4.28
C VAL A 220 7.47 18.02 -4.20
N THR A 221 6.89 18.62 -3.17
CA THR A 221 5.43 18.74 -3.02
C THR A 221 4.82 19.42 -4.25
N ARG A 222 5.36 20.57 -4.66
CA ARG A 222 4.87 21.31 -5.84
C ARG A 222 4.91 20.45 -7.10
N ARG A 223 6.00 19.72 -7.31
CA ARG A 223 6.15 18.81 -8.46
C ARG A 223 5.12 17.66 -8.39
N MET A 224 4.87 17.11 -7.22
CA MET A 224 3.88 16.04 -7.03
C MET A 224 2.46 16.53 -7.29
N LEU A 225 2.07 17.70 -6.76
CA LEU A 225 0.73 18.26 -6.97
C LEU A 225 0.49 18.70 -8.41
N ALA A 226 1.53 19.18 -9.11
CA ALA A 226 1.42 19.55 -10.53
C ALA A 226 1.05 18.36 -11.43
N MET A 227 1.41 17.12 -11.05
CA MET A 227 1.04 15.91 -11.81
C MET A 227 -0.46 15.59 -11.74
N PHE A 228 -1.21 16.20 -10.81
CA PHE A 228 -2.66 16.04 -10.67
C PHE A 228 -3.47 17.13 -11.39
N GLN A 229 -2.81 18.17 -11.91
CA GLN A 229 -3.48 19.17 -12.74
C GLN A 229 -3.72 18.58 -14.13
N LYS A 230 -5.00 18.50 -14.56
CA LYS A 230 -5.34 18.18 -15.95
C LYS A 230 -4.72 19.23 -16.87
N SER A 231 -4.01 18.79 -17.91
CA SER A 231 -3.62 19.64 -19.04
C SER A 231 -4.81 20.27 -19.72
#